data_AF-A0A662VJN2-F1
#
_entry.id   AF-A0A662VJN2-F1
#
_cell.length_a   1.000
_cell.length_b   1.000
_cell.length_c   1.000
_cell.angle_alpha   90.00
_cell.angle_beta   90.00
_cell.angle_gamma   90.00
#
_symmetry.space_group_name_H-M   'P 1'
#
loop_
_entity.id
_entity.type
_entity.pdbx_description
1 polymer ?
#
loop_
_entity_poly.entity_id
_entity_poly.type
_entity_poly.pdbx_seq_one_letter_code
_entity_poly.pdbx_strand_id
1 'polypeptide(L)'
;MTIKPIGKVIDENVIEIFEEYTPAIKGIEEANYIWILYFFHLADERLEVHPKGDIKRPLRGVFSTRSPYRPNRIGMTAVKLLKVENNKVFVKGLDALPNSPIIDIKPYSEVYDLPYGSVLNMQEIAKRIVDDGLIRHYIDLDIQLQPNGFDFTLKSVFKVKGDAKVDFDNSQRVLPDAEEIEFKDDWVFLPKGFYRIVFNEVVKLSKDLMAIGRPRSTLVRSGANVLTAVWDAGYEGRSEAGLVVYNENGIWLKRNARVMQLVFIKLTGETKPYAGVYHKENL
;
A
#
# COMPACT_ATOMS: atom_id res chain seq x y z
N MET A 1 26.52 30.17 12.64
CA MET A 1 26.50 28.94 11.81
C MET A 1 26.49 29.38 10.37
N THR A 2 27.33 28.80 9.51
CA THR A 2 27.41 29.16 8.08
C THR A 2 26.90 27.99 7.26
N ILE A 3 25.82 28.19 6.50
CA ILE A 3 25.30 27.21 5.55
C ILE A 3 26.14 27.30 4.28
N LYS A 4 26.60 26.15 3.78
CA LYS A 4 27.37 26.04 2.53
C LYS A 4 26.47 25.45 1.44
N PRO A 5 26.13 26.19 0.38
CA PRO A 5 25.44 25.61 -0.76
C PRO A 5 26.30 24.57 -1.47
N ILE A 6 25.71 23.46 -1.87
CA ILE A 6 26.36 22.38 -2.63
C ILE A 6 26.04 22.42 -4.13
N GLY A 7 25.13 23.30 -4.52
CA GLY A 7 24.65 23.41 -5.88
C GLY A 7 23.58 24.49 -6.01
N LYS A 8 22.91 24.52 -7.15
CA LYS A 8 21.81 25.44 -7.44
C LYS A 8 20.78 24.82 -8.36
N VAL A 9 19.57 25.36 -8.30
CA VAL A 9 18.52 25.08 -9.29
C VAL A 9 18.86 25.81 -10.58
N ILE A 10 18.90 25.11 -11.71
CA ILE A 10 19.11 25.71 -13.04
C ILE A 10 17.77 26.01 -13.71
N ASP A 11 16.83 25.09 -13.56
CA ASP A 11 15.50 25.13 -14.15
C ASP A 11 14.53 24.35 -13.25
N GLU A 12 13.23 24.39 -13.53
CA GLU A 12 12.16 23.77 -12.74
C GLU A 12 12.39 22.28 -12.40
N ASN A 13 13.21 21.57 -13.18
CA ASN A 13 13.44 20.13 -13.03
C ASN A 13 14.93 19.74 -12.98
N VAL A 14 15.85 20.70 -12.88
CA VAL A 14 17.30 20.43 -12.95
C VAL A 14 18.05 21.12 -11.82
N ILE A 15 18.77 20.31 -11.06
CA ILE A 15 19.72 20.76 -10.05
C ILE A 15 21.13 20.54 -10.58
N GLU A 16 21.97 21.56 -10.52
CA GLU A 16 23.41 21.47 -10.80
C GLU A 16 24.17 21.48 -9.48
N ILE A 17 24.96 20.43 -9.27
CA ILE A 17 25.86 20.28 -8.14
C ILE A 17 27.18 20.94 -8.50
N PHE A 18 27.77 21.70 -7.56
CA PHE A 18 29.08 22.31 -7.82
C PHE A 18 30.15 21.22 -7.94
N GLU A 19 31.15 21.47 -8.80
CA GLU A 19 32.13 20.46 -9.22
C GLU A 19 32.85 19.79 -8.04
N GLU A 20 33.15 20.55 -6.97
CA GLU A 20 33.78 20.02 -5.77
C GLU A 20 32.92 18.99 -5.00
N TYR A 21 31.61 18.98 -5.23
CA TYR A 21 30.65 18.06 -4.60
C TYR A 21 30.17 16.95 -5.55
N THR A 22 30.57 16.95 -6.82
CA THR A 22 30.23 15.89 -7.79
C THR A 22 30.52 14.47 -7.29
N PRO A 23 31.61 14.18 -6.54
CA PRO A 23 31.82 12.84 -5.98
C PRO A 23 30.73 12.37 -5.00
N ALA A 24 30.00 13.30 -4.36
CA ALA A 24 29.02 13.00 -3.32
C ALA A 24 27.67 12.51 -3.85
N ILE A 25 27.38 12.71 -5.15
CA ILE A 25 26.15 12.21 -5.79
C ILE A 25 26.30 10.82 -6.39
N LYS A 26 27.46 10.16 -6.25
CA LYS A 26 27.67 8.79 -6.72
C LYS A 26 26.69 7.82 -6.02
N GLY A 27 25.95 7.03 -6.81
CA GLY A 27 25.00 6.03 -6.29
C GLY A 27 23.60 6.59 -5.99
N ILE A 28 23.38 7.90 -6.16
CA ILE A 28 22.06 8.50 -5.93
C ILE A 28 21.02 7.97 -6.94
N GLU A 29 21.46 7.51 -8.11
CA GLU A 29 20.64 6.90 -9.16
C GLU A 29 19.85 5.66 -8.71
N GLU A 30 20.26 5.02 -7.61
CA GLU A 30 19.52 3.90 -7.00
C GLU A 30 18.23 4.35 -6.29
N ALA A 31 18.09 5.65 -5.98
CA ALA A 31 16.94 6.19 -5.27
C ALA A 31 15.78 6.53 -6.23
N ASN A 32 14.56 6.12 -5.88
CA ASN A 32 13.34 6.55 -6.59
C ASN A 32 12.95 8.00 -6.27
N TYR A 33 13.16 8.40 -5.02
CA TYR A 33 12.85 9.72 -4.49
C TYR A 33 14.02 10.24 -3.67
N ILE A 34 14.20 11.55 -3.66
CA ILE A 34 15.22 12.23 -2.87
C ILE A 34 14.62 13.46 -2.18
N TRP A 35 15.10 13.75 -0.99
CA TRP A 35 14.87 15.02 -0.30
C TRP A 35 15.82 16.07 -0.83
N ILE A 36 15.28 17.23 -1.19
CA ILE A 36 16.04 18.42 -1.56
C ILE A 36 15.83 19.46 -0.46
N LEU A 37 16.92 19.86 0.18
CA LEU A 37 16.97 21.03 1.05
C LEU A 37 17.54 22.20 0.26
N TYR A 38 16.85 23.33 0.28
CA TYR A 38 17.23 24.51 -0.51
C TYR A 38 16.93 25.80 0.25
N PHE A 39 17.52 26.90 -0.20
CA PHE A 39 17.35 28.20 0.43
C PHE A 39 16.38 29.09 -0.36
N PHE A 40 15.39 29.69 0.31
CA PHE A 40 14.47 30.67 -0.27
C PHE A 40 15.16 32.02 -0.49
N HIS A 41 16.03 32.08 -1.50
CA HIS A 41 16.91 33.21 -1.78
C HIS A 41 16.19 34.55 -2.09
N LEU A 42 14.90 34.51 -2.46
CA LEU A 42 14.09 35.70 -2.73
C LEU A 42 13.14 36.10 -1.59
N ALA A 43 13.04 35.29 -0.53
CA ALA A 43 12.12 35.56 0.56
C ALA A 43 12.74 36.48 1.61
N ASP A 44 11.95 37.41 2.15
CA ASP A 44 12.21 38.12 3.40
C ASP A 44 11.84 37.24 4.62
N GLU A 45 12.05 37.76 5.84
CA GLU A 45 11.75 37.04 7.08
C GLU A 45 10.52 37.62 7.78
N ARG A 46 9.64 36.75 8.25
CA ARG A 46 8.39 37.03 8.96
C ARG A 46 8.10 35.92 9.98
N LEU A 47 7.41 36.27 11.06
CA LEU A 47 6.96 35.30 12.06
C LEU A 47 5.56 34.76 11.75
N GLU A 48 4.75 35.52 11.02
CA GLU A 48 3.37 35.20 10.70
C GLU A 48 3.03 35.57 9.26
N VAL A 49 2.13 34.80 8.66
CA VAL A 49 1.66 35.03 7.29
C VAL A 49 0.19 34.62 7.12
N HIS A 50 -0.47 35.23 6.15
CA HIS A 50 -1.66 34.65 5.56
C HIS A 50 -1.22 33.48 4.66
N PRO A 51 -1.65 32.22 4.90
CA PRO A 51 -1.18 31.08 4.12
C PRO A 51 -1.40 31.28 2.61
N LYS A 52 -0.35 31.04 1.80
CA LYS A 52 -0.34 31.31 0.34
C LYS A 52 -0.60 32.78 -0.05
N GLY A 53 -0.47 33.73 0.88
CA GLY A 53 -0.77 35.15 0.65
C GLY A 53 -2.27 35.49 0.61
N ASP A 54 -3.15 34.53 0.92
CA ASP A 54 -4.59 34.72 0.85
C ASP A 54 -5.13 35.40 2.12
N ILE A 55 -5.38 36.71 2.04
CA ILE A 55 -5.85 37.55 3.16
C ILE A 55 -7.18 37.08 3.78
N LYS A 56 -7.96 36.24 3.08
CA LYS A 56 -9.20 35.65 3.63
C LYS A 56 -8.92 34.53 4.63
N ARG A 57 -7.73 33.91 4.58
CA ARG A 57 -7.31 32.88 5.54
C ARG A 57 -6.84 33.55 6.82
N PRO A 58 -7.07 32.93 7.99
CA PRO A 58 -6.55 33.49 9.24
C PRO A 58 -5.02 33.56 9.19
N LEU A 59 -4.47 34.57 9.85
CA LEU A 59 -3.04 34.72 10.08
C LEU A 59 -2.52 33.48 10.85
N ARG A 60 -1.35 32.96 10.45
CA ARG A 60 -0.73 31.77 11.05
C ARG A 60 0.77 32.00 11.24
N GLY A 61 1.31 31.50 12.34
CA GLY A 61 2.76 31.45 12.56
C GLY A 61 3.46 30.60 11.48
N VAL A 62 4.60 31.06 10.98
CA VAL A 62 5.29 30.44 9.83
C VAL A 62 5.72 28.99 10.06
N PHE A 63 5.91 28.55 11.31
CA PHE A 63 6.21 27.15 11.65
C PHE A 63 5.03 26.20 11.49
N SER A 64 3.80 26.72 11.46
CA SER A 64 2.59 25.94 11.16
C SER A 64 2.23 25.90 9.66
N THR A 65 3.10 26.45 8.81
CA THR A 65 2.88 26.56 7.36
C THR A 65 4.12 26.11 6.58
N ARG A 66 4.02 26.11 5.25
CA ARG A 66 5.17 25.96 4.33
C ARG A 66 5.62 27.30 3.74
N SER A 67 5.40 28.40 4.45
CA SER A 67 5.79 29.74 3.99
C SER A 67 7.30 29.84 3.76
N PRO A 68 7.74 30.51 2.67
CA PRO A 68 9.16 30.76 2.44
C PRO A 68 9.72 31.83 3.39
N TYR A 69 8.85 32.67 3.98
CA TYR A 69 9.22 33.82 4.81
C TYR A 69 9.75 33.48 6.21
N ARG A 70 10.23 32.26 6.45
CA ARG A 70 10.61 31.78 7.79
C ARG A 70 12.04 32.16 8.18
N PRO A 71 12.41 32.20 9.48
CA PRO A 71 13.71 32.70 9.94
C PRO A 71 14.94 32.14 9.22
N ASN A 72 15.05 30.81 9.12
CA ASN A 72 16.20 30.18 8.45
C ASN A 72 16.06 30.11 6.92
N ARG A 73 14.88 30.45 6.37
CA ARG A 73 14.56 30.42 4.93
C ARG A 73 14.91 29.11 4.23
N ILE A 74 14.85 27.99 4.97
CA ILE A 74 15.08 26.65 4.43
C ILE A 74 13.77 26.07 3.92
N GLY A 75 13.78 25.68 2.64
CA GLY A 75 12.79 24.85 1.99
C GLY A 75 13.21 23.39 1.99
N MET A 76 12.21 22.50 1.95
CA MET A 76 12.40 21.06 1.87
C MET A 76 11.31 20.46 1.00
N THR A 77 11.69 19.68 -0.01
CA THR A 77 10.75 18.99 -0.89
C THR A 77 11.24 17.58 -1.22
N ALA A 78 10.33 16.61 -1.28
CA ALA A 78 10.60 15.28 -1.78
C ALA A 78 10.30 15.27 -3.27
N VAL A 79 11.28 14.88 -4.09
CA VAL A 79 11.17 14.89 -5.56
C VAL A 79 11.42 13.49 -6.10
N LYS A 80 10.80 13.16 -7.22
CA LYS A 80 11.12 11.93 -7.95
C LYS A 80 12.43 12.14 -8.71
N LEU A 81 13.41 11.24 -8.52
CA LEU A 81 14.63 11.25 -9.33
C LEU A 81 14.31 10.69 -10.73
N LEU A 82 14.76 11.39 -11.77
CA LEU A 82 14.56 10.98 -13.16
C LEU A 82 15.83 10.39 -13.75
N LYS A 83 16.94 11.10 -13.63
CA LYS A 83 18.27 10.68 -14.07
C LYS A 83 19.35 11.57 -13.45
N VAL A 84 20.60 11.12 -13.54
CA VAL A 84 21.79 11.90 -13.22
C VAL A 84 22.69 11.91 -14.45
N GLU A 85 23.19 13.09 -14.84
CA GLU A 85 24.16 13.24 -15.92
C GLU A 85 25.28 14.17 -15.44
N ASN A 86 26.48 13.62 -15.27
CA ASN A 86 27.63 14.33 -14.68
C ASN A 86 27.26 14.92 -13.30
N ASN A 87 27.34 16.23 -13.14
CA ASN A 87 26.97 16.97 -11.93
C ASN A 87 25.51 17.45 -11.93
N LYS A 88 24.67 17.00 -12.88
CA LYS A 88 23.27 17.42 -12.99
C LYS A 88 22.32 16.32 -12.54
N VAL A 89 21.40 16.68 -11.66
CA VAL A 89 20.36 15.81 -11.12
C VAL A 89 19.01 16.26 -11.68
N PHE A 90 18.38 15.41 -12.47
CA PHE A 90 17.08 15.68 -13.09
C PHE A 90 15.98 15.10 -12.22
N VAL A 91 15.01 15.93 -11.87
CA VAL A 91 13.98 15.59 -10.88
C VAL A 91 12.59 16.00 -11.36
N LYS A 92 11.54 15.45 -10.76
CA LYS A 92 10.15 15.89 -10.96
C LYS A 92 9.53 16.30 -9.63
N GLY A 93 8.88 17.46 -9.62
CA GLY A 93 8.16 17.99 -8.46
C GLY A 93 9.01 18.89 -7.55
N LEU A 94 10.07 19.50 -8.10
CA LEU A 94 10.88 20.47 -7.37
C LEU A 94 10.05 21.74 -7.09
N ASP A 95 10.06 22.18 -5.84
CA ASP A 95 9.33 23.37 -5.37
C ASP A 95 10.33 24.52 -5.07
N ALA A 96 11.27 24.73 -5.99
CA ALA A 96 12.35 25.69 -5.84
C ALA A 96 12.53 26.50 -7.14
N LEU A 97 12.73 27.81 -6.99
CA LEU A 97 12.92 28.71 -8.13
C LEU A 97 14.34 28.57 -8.71
N PRO A 98 14.55 28.87 -10.00
CA PRO A 98 15.88 28.98 -10.58
C PRO A 98 16.81 29.85 -9.72
N ASN A 99 18.09 29.47 -9.67
CA ASN A 99 19.13 30.04 -8.80
C ASN A 99 18.95 29.82 -7.29
N SER A 100 17.92 29.08 -6.85
CA SER A 100 17.83 28.69 -5.44
C SER A 100 19.05 27.85 -5.05
N PRO A 101 19.82 28.26 -4.01
CA PRO A 101 20.94 27.48 -3.51
C PRO A 101 20.44 26.15 -2.95
N ILE A 102 21.06 25.05 -3.36
CA ILE A 102 20.83 23.74 -2.77
C ILE A 102 21.73 23.61 -1.56
N ILE A 103 21.12 23.28 -0.42
CA ILE A 103 21.79 23.10 0.87
C ILE A 103 22.25 21.65 1.02
N ASP A 104 21.37 20.70 0.68
CA ASP A 104 21.64 19.28 0.88
C ASP A 104 20.70 18.42 0.02
N ILE A 105 21.13 17.18 -0.23
CA ILE A 105 20.35 16.14 -0.89
C ILE A 105 20.44 14.88 -0.04
N LYS A 106 19.29 14.29 0.30
CA LYS A 106 19.23 13.02 1.05
C LYS A 106 18.41 12.00 0.29
N PRO A 107 18.77 10.70 0.33
CA PRO A 107 17.88 9.66 -0.17
C PRO A 107 16.57 9.71 0.63
N TYR A 108 15.45 9.59 -0.07
CA TYR A 108 14.16 9.37 0.58
C TYR A 108 14.04 7.88 0.89
N SER A 109 13.83 7.55 2.16
CA SER A 109 13.62 6.18 2.61
C SER A 109 12.25 6.07 3.25
N GLU A 110 11.39 5.23 2.70
CA GLU A 110 10.06 5.02 3.27
C GLU A 110 10.14 4.50 4.72
N VAL A 111 11.18 3.74 5.08
CA VAL A 111 11.38 3.24 6.45
C VAL A 111 11.58 4.38 7.46
N TYR A 112 12.20 5.49 7.04
CA TYR A 112 12.55 6.61 7.92
C TYR A 112 11.63 7.83 7.73
N ASP A 113 11.20 8.08 6.50
CA ASP A 113 10.48 9.28 6.07
C ASP A 113 8.97 9.06 5.91
N LEU A 114 8.52 7.80 5.86
CA LEU A 114 7.12 7.39 6.00
C LEU A 114 6.99 6.61 7.31
N PRO A 115 6.73 7.30 8.44
CA PRO A 115 6.77 6.68 9.78
C PRO A 115 5.76 5.55 10.02
N TYR A 116 4.91 5.21 9.05
CA TYR A 116 3.87 4.19 9.17
C TYR A 116 3.75 3.34 7.90
N GLY A 117 3.42 2.06 8.08
CA GLY A 117 2.94 1.22 6.98
C GLY A 117 1.73 1.85 6.30
N SER A 118 1.65 1.75 4.97
CA SER A 118 0.60 2.37 4.17
C SER A 118 -0.35 1.33 3.58
N VAL A 119 -1.58 1.73 3.27
CA VAL A 119 -2.51 0.91 2.50
C VAL A 119 -2.27 1.18 1.01
N LEU A 120 -2.19 0.13 0.19
CA LEU A 120 -2.08 0.30 -1.26
C LEU A 120 -3.38 0.86 -1.85
N ASN A 121 -3.26 1.87 -2.69
CA ASN A 121 -4.37 2.36 -3.51
C ASN A 121 -4.56 1.51 -4.77
N MET A 122 -5.64 1.75 -5.53
CA MET A 122 -5.96 0.97 -6.72
C MET A 122 -4.86 0.99 -7.79
N GLN A 123 -4.15 2.10 -7.98
CA GLN A 123 -3.08 2.20 -8.99
C GLN A 123 -1.87 1.33 -8.60
N GLU A 124 -1.53 1.31 -7.30
CA GLU A 124 -0.45 0.49 -6.77
C GLU A 124 -0.79 -1.00 -6.81
N ILE A 125 -2.05 -1.36 -6.47
CA ILE A 125 -2.55 -2.75 -6.58
C ILE A 125 -2.48 -3.20 -8.04
N ALA A 126 -3.03 -2.42 -8.98
CA ALA A 126 -3.01 -2.74 -10.41
C ALA A 126 -1.57 -2.93 -10.92
N LYS A 127 -0.65 -2.03 -10.53
CA LYS A 127 0.76 -2.14 -10.89
C LYS A 127 1.39 -3.43 -10.38
N ARG A 128 1.19 -3.78 -9.10
CA ARG A 128 1.74 -5.02 -8.51
C ARG A 128 1.10 -6.30 -9.06
N ILE A 129 -0.15 -6.25 -9.54
CA ILE A 129 -0.75 -7.38 -10.26
C ILE A 129 0.04 -7.66 -11.56
N VAL A 130 0.39 -6.62 -12.31
CA VAL A 130 1.13 -6.76 -13.58
C VAL A 130 2.59 -7.11 -13.34
N ASP A 131 3.26 -6.39 -12.44
CA ASP A 131 4.71 -6.50 -12.25
C ASP A 131 5.09 -7.79 -11.49
N ASP A 132 4.35 -8.13 -10.43
CA ASP A 132 4.76 -9.15 -9.47
C ASP A 132 3.84 -10.38 -9.46
N GLY A 133 2.70 -10.30 -10.17
CA GLY A 133 1.65 -11.31 -10.10
C GLY A 133 0.93 -11.34 -8.76
N LEU A 134 0.76 -10.17 -8.12
CA LEU A 134 0.14 -10.03 -6.78
C LEU A 134 -1.19 -10.79 -6.66
N ILE A 135 -2.02 -10.74 -7.70
CA ILE A 135 -3.27 -11.50 -7.80
C ILE A 135 -3.34 -12.15 -9.18
N ARG A 136 -3.66 -13.44 -9.21
CA ARG A 136 -3.88 -14.23 -10.43
C ARG A 136 -5.23 -14.93 -10.38
N HIS A 137 -5.71 -15.39 -11.53
CA HIS A 137 -7.00 -16.09 -11.67
C HIS A 137 -8.23 -15.29 -11.21
N TYR A 138 -8.14 -13.95 -11.18
CA TYR A 138 -9.31 -13.10 -11.04
C TYR A 138 -10.23 -13.28 -12.27
N ILE A 139 -11.52 -13.01 -12.09
CA ILE A 139 -12.55 -13.15 -13.12
C ILE A 139 -12.59 -11.92 -14.02
N ASP A 140 -12.60 -10.73 -13.42
CA ASP A 140 -12.71 -9.46 -14.14
C ASP A 140 -11.98 -8.37 -13.34
N LEU A 141 -10.91 -7.83 -13.94
CA LEU A 141 -10.06 -6.85 -13.27
C LEU A 141 -10.78 -5.54 -12.96
N ASP A 142 -11.56 -5.03 -13.92
CA ASP A 142 -12.23 -3.74 -13.83
C ASP A 142 -13.36 -3.78 -12.79
N ILE A 143 -14.01 -4.93 -12.64
CA ILE A 143 -15.07 -5.13 -11.64
C ILE A 143 -14.49 -5.39 -10.25
N GLN A 144 -13.37 -6.12 -10.14
CA GLN A 144 -12.84 -6.58 -8.86
C GLN A 144 -11.84 -5.61 -8.22
N LEU A 145 -11.14 -4.79 -9.01
CA LEU A 145 -10.25 -3.76 -8.47
C LEU A 145 -11.08 -2.67 -7.79
N GLN A 146 -10.81 -2.40 -6.52
CA GLN A 146 -11.50 -1.39 -5.71
C GLN A 146 -10.52 -0.27 -5.33
N PRO A 147 -11.00 0.92 -4.90
CA PRO A 147 -10.13 2.06 -4.60
C PRO A 147 -8.97 1.77 -3.64
N ASN A 148 -9.20 0.89 -2.65
CA ASN A 148 -8.24 0.53 -1.60
C ASN A 148 -8.17 -0.99 -1.37
N GLY A 149 -8.40 -1.80 -2.41
CA GLY A 149 -8.43 -3.25 -2.25
C GLY A 149 -8.80 -4.01 -3.51
N PHE A 150 -9.00 -5.30 -3.34
CA PHE A 150 -9.39 -6.20 -4.43
C PHE A 150 -10.46 -7.18 -3.95
N ASP A 151 -11.58 -7.24 -4.67
CA ASP A 151 -12.68 -8.14 -4.35
C ASP A 151 -12.31 -9.59 -4.71
N PHE A 152 -12.52 -10.51 -3.78
CA PHE A 152 -12.37 -11.95 -3.95
C PHE A 152 -13.73 -12.61 -4.19
N THR A 153 -13.73 -13.59 -5.09
CA THR A 153 -14.93 -14.23 -5.61
C THR A 153 -15.05 -15.68 -5.19
N LEU A 154 -16.30 -16.12 -5.00
CA LEU A 154 -16.61 -17.46 -4.51
C LEU A 154 -16.38 -18.54 -5.59
N LYS A 155 -15.47 -19.47 -5.33
CA LYS A 155 -15.19 -20.64 -6.19
C LYS A 155 -16.03 -21.86 -5.80
N SER A 156 -15.94 -22.26 -4.54
CA SER A 156 -16.63 -23.44 -3.99
C SER A 156 -16.99 -23.25 -2.51
N VAL A 157 -18.00 -23.99 -2.05
CA VAL A 157 -18.52 -23.96 -0.68
C VAL A 157 -18.54 -25.38 -0.13
N PHE A 158 -18.15 -25.54 1.13
CA PHE A 158 -18.12 -26.83 1.81
C PHE A 158 -18.81 -26.75 3.17
N LYS A 159 -19.54 -27.81 3.51
CA LYS A 159 -20.07 -28.04 4.84
C LYS A 159 -19.04 -28.80 5.66
N VAL A 160 -18.63 -28.22 6.79
CA VAL A 160 -17.67 -28.84 7.71
C VAL A 160 -18.33 -30.01 8.46
N LYS A 161 -17.59 -31.11 8.65
CA LYS A 161 -18.00 -32.31 9.38
C LYS A 161 -16.88 -32.79 10.31
N GLY A 162 -17.25 -33.33 11.47
CA GLY A 162 -16.30 -33.85 12.45
C GLY A 162 -15.77 -32.78 13.41
N ASP A 163 -14.87 -33.22 14.29
CA ASP A 163 -14.18 -32.37 15.25
C ASP A 163 -12.87 -31.80 14.69
N ALA A 164 -12.32 -30.81 15.38
CA ALA A 164 -11.06 -30.16 15.04
C ALA A 164 -10.19 -30.04 16.29
N LYS A 165 -8.87 -30.02 16.11
CA LYS A 165 -7.90 -29.81 17.18
C LYS A 165 -6.97 -28.67 16.81
N VAL A 166 -6.79 -27.75 17.75
CA VAL A 166 -5.82 -26.66 17.68
C VAL A 166 -4.86 -26.83 18.85
N ASP A 167 -3.57 -26.75 18.58
CA ASP A 167 -2.49 -26.92 19.54
C ASP A 167 -1.53 -25.71 19.51
N PHE A 168 -0.47 -25.76 20.33
CA PHE A 168 0.44 -24.62 20.49
C PHE A 168 1.43 -24.48 19.32
N ASP A 169 2.05 -25.58 18.89
CA ASP A 169 3.14 -25.57 17.89
C ASP A 169 2.73 -26.12 16.51
N ASN A 170 1.47 -26.48 16.32
CA ASN A 170 0.88 -27.09 15.12
C ASN A 170 1.23 -28.57 14.89
N SER A 171 1.89 -29.26 15.82
CA SER A 171 2.23 -30.69 15.71
C SER A 171 1.04 -31.64 15.89
N GLN A 172 0.00 -31.22 16.63
CA GLN A 172 -1.20 -32.00 16.94
C GLN A 172 -2.47 -31.42 16.29
N ARG A 173 -2.33 -30.43 15.41
CA ARG A 173 -3.44 -29.78 14.72
C ARG A 173 -4.18 -30.78 13.83
N VAL A 174 -5.50 -30.80 13.94
CA VAL A 174 -6.40 -31.59 13.08
C VAL A 174 -7.47 -30.65 12.55
N LEU A 175 -7.57 -30.54 11.23
CA LEU A 175 -8.68 -29.85 10.58
C LEU A 175 -9.85 -30.81 10.40
N PRO A 176 -11.10 -30.32 10.51
CA PRO A 176 -12.27 -31.15 10.26
C PRO A 176 -12.42 -31.45 8.77
N ASP A 177 -13.04 -32.59 8.47
CA ASP A 177 -13.43 -32.94 7.10
C ASP A 177 -14.46 -31.93 6.55
N ALA A 178 -14.60 -31.90 5.22
CA ALA A 178 -15.60 -31.05 4.59
C ALA A 178 -16.20 -31.72 3.35
N GLU A 179 -17.50 -31.52 3.16
CA GLU A 179 -18.24 -32.00 1.99
C GLU A 179 -18.64 -30.81 1.13
N GLU A 180 -18.35 -30.86 -0.18
CA GLU A 180 -18.69 -29.79 -1.10
C GLU A 180 -20.22 -29.67 -1.27
N ILE A 181 -20.71 -28.44 -1.33
CA ILE A 181 -22.09 -28.12 -1.67
C ILE A 181 -22.12 -27.68 -3.13
N GLU A 182 -22.75 -28.48 -3.98
CA GLU A 182 -22.87 -28.19 -5.40
C GLU A 182 -23.72 -26.96 -5.68
N PHE A 183 -23.30 -26.15 -6.65
CA PHE A 183 -24.12 -25.10 -7.23
C PHE A 183 -25.13 -25.70 -8.21
N LYS A 184 -26.38 -25.26 -8.11
CA LYS A 184 -27.46 -25.58 -9.05
C LYS A 184 -27.84 -24.34 -9.83
N ASP A 185 -27.78 -24.40 -11.15
CA ASP A 185 -28.03 -23.25 -12.04
C ASP A 185 -27.20 -22.00 -11.67
N ASP A 186 -25.92 -22.22 -11.34
CA ASP A 186 -24.98 -21.21 -10.82
C ASP A 186 -25.32 -20.58 -9.47
N TRP A 187 -26.29 -21.11 -8.74
CA TRP A 187 -26.65 -20.63 -7.41
C TRP A 187 -26.46 -21.71 -6.35
N VAL A 188 -26.08 -21.28 -5.16
CA VAL A 188 -26.07 -22.12 -3.96
C VAL A 188 -26.90 -21.44 -2.87
N PHE A 189 -27.81 -22.21 -2.28
CA PHE A 189 -28.56 -21.78 -1.10
C PHE A 189 -27.84 -22.27 0.15
N LEU A 190 -27.56 -21.35 1.08
CA LEU A 190 -26.90 -21.63 2.33
C LEU A 190 -27.85 -21.28 3.50
N PRO A 191 -28.43 -22.29 4.18
CA PRO A 191 -29.11 -22.09 5.45
C PRO A 191 -28.20 -21.44 6.50
N LYS A 192 -28.78 -20.95 7.60
CA LYS A 192 -28.02 -20.50 8.78
C LYS A 192 -27.00 -21.57 9.20
N GLY A 193 -25.74 -21.18 9.36
CA GLY A 193 -24.66 -22.12 9.67
C GLY A 193 -23.26 -21.61 9.33
N PHE A 194 -22.27 -22.48 9.56
CA PHE A 194 -20.87 -22.27 9.20
C PHE A 194 -20.50 -23.10 7.97
N TYR A 195 -19.78 -22.50 7.04
CA TYR A 195 -19.30 -23.10 5.81
C TYR A 195 -17.83 -22.76 5.61
N ARG A 196 -17.07 -23.64 4.98
CA ARG A 196 -15.73 -23.33 4.45
C ARG A 196 -15.89 -22.92 2.99
N ILE A 197 -15.21 -21.86 2.56
CA ILE A 197 -15.26 -21.38 1.18
C ILE A 197 -13.87 -21.27 0.59
N VAL A 198 -13.75 -21.50 -0.71
CA VAL A 198 -12.52 -21.32 -1.49
C VAL A 198 -12.72 -20.17 -2.46
N PHE A 199 -11.69 -19.36 -2.69
CA PHE A 199 -11.73 -18.24 -3.63
C PHE A 199 -11.22 -18.59 -5.03
N ASN A 200 -11.66 -17.83 -6.04
CA ASN A 200 -11.15 -17.96 -7.42
C ASN A 200 -9.77 -17.33 -7.61
N GLU A 201 -9.36 -16.45 -6.71
CA GLU A 201 -8.11 -15.73 -6.83
C GLU A 201 -6.96 -16.50 -6.16
N VAL A 202 -5.78 -16.39 -6.75
CA VAL A 202 -4.51 -16.73 -6.12
C VAL A 202 -3.83 -15.42 -5.74
N VAL A 203 -3.39 -15.29 -4.49
CA VAL A 203 -2.59 -14.14 -4.05
C VAL A 203 -1.13 -14.54 -3.87
N LYS A 204 -0.22 -13.63 -4.17
CA LYS A 204 1.23 -13.78 -3.96
C LYS A 204 1.79 -12.50 -3.35
N LEU A 205 2.09 -12.53 -2.05
CA LEU A 205 2.59 -11.39 -1.30
C LEU A 205 4.13 -11.37 -1.27
N SER A 206 4.70 -10.18 -1.44
CA SER A 206 6.13 -9.93 -1.21
C SER A 206 6.45 -9.87 0.29
N LYS A 207 7.75 -9.79 0.65
CA LYS A 207 8.21 -9.79 2.05
C LYS A 207 7.92 -8.49 2.80
N ASP A 208 7.54 -7.44 2.08
CA ASP A 208 7.19 -6.11 2.59
C ASP A 208 5.68 -5.85 2.60
N LEU A 209 4.85 -6.86 2.30
CA LEU A 209 3.41 -6.67 2.08
C LEU A 209 2.60 -7.74 2.81
N MET A 210 1.64 -7.33 3.63
CA MET A 210 0.61 -8.22 4.20
C MET A 210 -0.77 -7.86 3.67
N ALA A 211 -1.78 -8.71 3.88
CA ALA A 211 -3.16 -8.36 3.60
C ALA A 211 -4.14 -8.81 4.69
N ILE A 212 -5.25 -8.09 4.80
CA ILE A 212 -6.40 -8.46 5.62
C ILE A 212 -7.65 -8.59 4.74
N GLY A 213 -8.44 -9.64 4.98
CA GLY A 213 -9.73 -9.84 4.34
C GLY A 213 -10.86 -9.20 5.14
N ARG A 214 -11.80 -8.55 4.46
CA ARG A 214 -13.05 -8.05 5.07
C ARG A 214 -14.24 -8.46 4.22
N PRO A 215 -15.38 -8.85 4.82
CA PRO A 215 -16.59 -9.15 4.07
C PRO A 215 -17.07 -7.90 3.30
N ARG A 216 -17.70 -8.10 2.14
CA ARG A 216 -18.34 -6.99 1.43
C ARG A 216 -19.59 -6.52 2.17
N SER A 217 -19.84 -5.20 2.15
CA SER A 217 -20.97 -4.61 2.90
C SER A 217 -22.32 -5.25 2.54
N THR A 218 -22.54 -5.60 1.27
CA THR A 218 -23.75 -6.31 0.84
C THR A 218 -23.93 -7.65 1.55
N LEU A 219 -22.87 -8.46 1.67
CA LEU A 219 -22.93 -9.75 2.35
C LEU A 219 -23.25 -9.59 3.84
N VAL A 220 -22.62 -8.59 4.49
CA VAL A 220 -22.90 -8.25 5.89
C VAL A 220 -24.36 -7.86 6.08
N ARG A 221 -24.90 -7.01 5.19
CA ARG A 221 -26.30 -6.58 5.22
C ARG A 221 -27.28 -7.73 4.93
N SER A 222 -26.85 -8.76 4.21
CA SER A 222 -27.64 -9.99 4.00
C SER A 222 -27.66 -10.92 5.21
N GLY A 223 -26.99 -10.56 6.30
CA GLY A 223 -26.89 -11.38 7.51
C GLY A 223 -25.87 -12.49 7.40
N ALA A 224 -24.75 -12.26 6.70
CA ALA A 224 -23.64 -13.21 6.62
C ALA A 224 -22.28 -12.52 6.74
N ASN A 225 -21.24 -13.28 7.11
CA ASN A 225 -19.90 -12.76 7.33
C ASN A 225 -18.84 -13.74 6.82
N VAL A 226 -17.73 -13.22 6.30
CA VAL A 226 -16.55 -14.02 5.96
C VAL A 226 -15.54 -13.86 7.09
N LEU A 227 -15.18 -14.97 7.73
CA LEU A 227 -14.18 -15.06 8.77
C LEU A 227 -12.83 -15.40 8.14
N THR A 228 -11.87 -14.50 8.28
CA THR A 228 -10.55 -14.63 7.67
C THR A 228 -9.44 -14.61 8.71
N ALA A 229 -8.30 -15.16 8.35
CA ALA A 229 -7.03 -14.92 9.03
C ALA A 229 -6.29 -13.74 8.38
N VAL A 230 -5.02 -13.57 8.76
CA VAL A 230 -4.09 -12.64 8.13
C VAL A 230 -3.42 -13.35 6.95
N TRP A 231 -3.23 -12.63 5.85
CA TRP A 231 -2.30 -13.05 4.80
C TRP A 231 -0.93 -12.45 5.11
N ASP A 232 -0.07 -13.28 5.69
CA ASP A 232 1.27 -12.88 6.09
C ASP A 232 2.17 -12.55 4.88
N ALA A 233 3.16 -11.70 5.10
CA ALA A 233 4.15 -11.38 4.08
C ALA A 233 4.86 -12.63 3.57
N GLY A 234 5.05 -12.73 2.25
CA GLY A 234 5.60 -13.92 1.61
C GLY A 234 4.60 -15.08 1.39
N TYR A 235 3.34 -14.96 1.80
CA TYR A 235 2.33 -15.96 1.48
C TYR A 235 2.04 -16.01 -0.03
N GLU A 236 1.87 -17.22 -0.57
CA GLU A 236 1.36 -17.47 -1.92
C GLU A 236 0.33 -18.60 -1.83
N GLY A 237 -0.85 -18.47 -2.44
CA GLY A 237 -1.87 -19.52 -2.37
C GLY A 237 -3.25 -19.10 -2.84
N ARG A 238 -4.11 -20.10 -3.06
CA ARG A 238 -5.56 -19.93 -3.27
C ARG A 238 -6.27 -20.21 -1.97
N SER A 239 -6.48 -19.14 -1.22
CA SER A 239 -6.87 -19.22 0.18
C SER A 239 -8.29 -19.73 0.38
N GLU A 240 -8.52 -20.26 1.58
CA GLU A 240 -9.83 -20.60 2.11
C GLU A 240 -10.24 -19.65 3.23
N ALA A 241 -11.54 -19.54 3.47
CA ALA A 241 -12.08 -18.76 4.58
C ALA A 241 -13.32 -19.44 5.19
N GLY A 242 -13.69 -19.02 6.40
CA GLY A 242 -14.99 -19.35 6.96
C GLY A 242 -16.06 -18.41 6.40
N LEU A 243 -17.24 -18.93 6.09
CA LEU A 243 -18.44 -18.15 5.80
C LEU A 243 -19.50 -18.52 6.84
N VAL A 244 -20.00 -17.53 7.57
CA VAL A 244 -21.08 -17.71 8.55
C VAL A 244 -22.33 -17.02 8.05
N VAL A 245 -23.41 -17.79 7.94
CA VAL A 245 -24.74 -17.27 7.65
C VAL A 245 -25.49 -17.16 8.97
N TYR A 246 -25.83 -15.94 9.37
CA TYR A 246 -26.64 -15.64 10.55
C TYR A 246 -28.13 -15.49 10.22
N ASN A 247 -28.44 -15.14 8.97
CA ASN A 247 -29.81 -14.99 8.49
C ASN A 247 -30.61 -16.29 8.69
N GLU A 248 -31.69 -16.22 9.46
CA GLU A 248 -32.54 -17.38 9.77
C GLU A 248 -33.14 -18.01 8.50
N ASN A 249 -33.37 -17.22 7.45
CA ASN A 249 -33.91 -17.68 6.17
C ASN A 249 -32.82 -18.15 5.19
N GLY A 250 -31.56 -18.18 5.63
CA GLY A 250 -30.41 -18.45 4.77
C GLY A 250 -30.13 -17.34 3.77
N ILE A 251 -29.20 -17.60 2.86
CA ILE A 251 -28.85 -16.70 1.75
C ILE A 251 -28.62 -17.49 0.46
N TRP A 252 -28.82 -16.82 -0.67
CA TRP A 252 -28.42 -17.32 -1.99
C TRP A 252 -27.13 -16.65 -2.41
N LEU A 253 -26.14 -17.43 -2.83
CA LEU A 253 -24.90 -16.94 -3.42
C LEU A 253 -24.78 -17.46 -4.85
N LYS A 254 -24.43 -16.57 -5.77
CA LYS A 254 -24.12 -16.96 -7.14
C LYS A 254 -22.67 -17.43 -7.22
N ARG A 255 -22.37 -18.35 -8.13
CA ARG A 255 -21.01 -18.69 -8.54
C ARG A 255 -20.25 -17.40 -8.90
N ASN A 256 -19.01 -17.29 -8.45
CA ASN A 256 -18.16 -16.10 -8.64
C ASN A 256 -18.70 -14.82 -7.99
N ALA A 257 -19.68 -14.90 -7.08
CA ALA A 257 -20.10 -13.73 -6.32
C ALA A 257 -18.90 -13.16 -5.55
N ARG A 258 -18.74 -11.83 -5.62
CA ARG A 258 -17.77 -11.09 -4.79
C ARG A 258 -18.26 -11.10 -3.35
N VAL A 259 -17.53 -11.76 -2.46
CA VAL A 259 -17.95 -12.00 -1.06
C VAL A 259 -17.02 -11.33 -0.04
N MET A 260 -15.77 -11.07 -0.43
CA MET A 260 -14.73 -10.51 0.43
C MET A 260 -13.93 -9.47 -0.37
N GLN A 261 -13.28 -8.54 0.32
CA GLN A 261 -12.25 -7.65 -0.23
C GLN A 261 -10.96 -7.84 0.56
N LEU A 262 -9.83 -7.99 -0.13
CA LEU A 262 -8.50 -7.86 0.47
C LEU A 262 -8.07 -6.38 0.51
N VAL A 263 -7.50 -5.97 1.64
CA VAL A 263 -6.81 -4.70 1.82
C VAL A 263 -5.33 -5.01 2.03
N PHE A 264 -4.49 -4.42 1.19
CA PHE A 264 -3.03 -4.63 1.22
C PHE A 264 -2.37 -3.56 2.05
N ILE A 265 -1.51 -3.99 2.99
CA ILE A 265 -0.82 -3.11 3.92
C ILE A 265 0.68 -3.32 3.72
N LYS A 266 1.35 -2.24 3.29
CA LYS A 266 2.80 -2.17 3.21
C LYS A 266 3.37 -2.13 4.62
N LEU A 267 4.33 -3.00 4.88
CA LEU A 267 5.06 -3.05 6.14
C LEU A 267 6.09 -1.91 6.18
N THR A 268 6.54 -1.54 7.38
CA THR A 268 7.63 -0.56 7.55
C THR A 268 8.98 -1.07 7.05
N GLY A 269 9.08 -2.35 6.67
CA GLY A 269 10.24 -3.00 6.05
C GLY A 269 9.95 -4.46 5.71
N GLU A 270 10.88 -5.13 5.04
CA GLU A 270 10.78 -6.58 4.80
C GLU A 270 10.78 -7.37 6.12
N THR A 271 10.06 -8.49 6.15
CA THR A 271 10.04 -9.41 7.28
C THR A 271 10.32 -10.85 6.85
N LYS A 272 10.43 -11.75 7.83
CA LYS A 272 10.54 -13.19 7.59
C LYS A 272 9.30 -13.67 6.83
N PRO A 273 9.45 -14.31 5.65
CA PRO A 273 8.29 -14.74 4.86
C PRO A 273 7.53 -15.85 5.56
N TYR A 274 6.23 -15.94 5.25
CA TYR A 274 5.35 -17.01 5.67
C TYR A 274 5.92 -18.37 5.23
N ALA A 275 6.06 -19.27 6.19
CA ALA A 275 6.59 -20.62 6.00
C ALA A 275 5.66 -21.68 6.63
N GLY A 276 4.38 -21.35 6.83
CA GLY A 276 3.39 -22.29 7.36
C GLY A 276 2.89 -23.27 6.30
N VAL A 277 2.15 -24.29 6.74
CA VAL A 277 1.69 -25.41 5.88
C VAL A 277 0.73 -25.00 4.77
N TYR A 278 0.09 -23.82 4.89
CA TYR A 278 -0.87 -23.32 3.91
C TYR A 278 -0.19 -22.54 2.77
N HIS A 279 1.14 -22.44 2.78
CA HIS A 279 1.87 -21.86 1.67
C HIS A 279 1.69 -22.76 0.44
N LYS A 280 1.27 -22.16 -0.67
CA LYS A 280 0.88 -22.79 -1.93
C LYS A 280 -0.36 -23.69 -1.85
N GLU A 281 -1.24 -23.45 -0.89
CA GLU A 281 -2.52 -24.16 -0.83
C GLU A 281 -3.36 -23.93 -2.11
N ASN A 282 -4.00 -25.00 -2.58
CA ASN A 282 -4.98 -24.99 -3.67
C ASN A 282 -4.53 -24.33 -5.00
N LEU A 283 -3.21 -24.31 -5.28
CA LEU A 283 -2.64 -23.82 -6.54
C LEU A 283 -2.82 -24.78 -7.71
#